data_AF-A0A9N9X9A0-F1
#
_entry.id   AF-A0A9N9X9A0-F1
#
_cell.length_a   1.000
_cell.length_b   1.000
_cell.length_c   1.000
_cell.angle_alpha   90.00
_cell.angle_beta   90.00
_cell.angle_gamma   90.00
#
_symmetry.space_group_name_H-M   'P 1'
#
loop_
_entity.id
_entity.type
_entity.pdbx_description
1 polymer ?
#
loop_
_entity_poly.entity_id
_entity_poly.type
_entity_poly.pdbx_seq_one_letter_code
_entity_poly.pdbx_strand_id
1 'polypeptide(L)'
;MTVGTNFHFSRKFNNGEIQHRRWSVYSNSQNEVLCFLCRHFGNSQTQIVQRGCCDWKHLSSILQRHENTKEHMVFIFQCITLERGIKHEKPIEKESERLICEPQKHEYNFFM
;
A
#
# COMPACT_ATOMS: atom_id res chain seq x y z
N MET A 1 -1.47 -7.51 -13.21
CA MET A 1 -2.26 -6.69 -12.28
C MET A 1 -3.58 -6.38 -12.98
N THR A 2 -4.62 -7.17 -12.75
CA THR A 2 -5.92 -6.93 -13.40
C THR A 2 -6.64 -5.85 -12.60
N VAL A 3 -6.66 -4.62 -13.10
CA VAL A 3 -7.49 -3.54 -12.56
C VAL A 3 -8.93 -3.85 -12.96
N GLY A 4 -9.56 -4.74 -12.22
CA GLY A 4 -11.00 -4.98 -12.33
C GLY A 4 -11.73 -3.77 -11.75
N THR A 5 -12.44 -3.03 -12.61
CA THR A 5 -13.38 -1.98 -12.24
C THR A 5 -14.51 -2.56 -11.40
N ASN A 6 -14.24 -2.75 -10.12
CA ASN A 6 -15.23 -3.22 -9.17
C ASN A 6 -15.66 -2.01 -8.33
N PHE A 7 -16.95 -1.67 -8.40
CA PHE A 7 -17.55 -0.47 -7.80
C PHE A 7 -17.24 -0.34 -6.29
N HIS A 8 -16.90 -1.43 -5.63
CA HIS A 8 -16.51 -1.45 -4.21
C HIS A 8 -15.16 -0.76 -3.92
N PHE A 9 -14.30 -0.54 -4.91
CA PHE A 9 -12.98 0.09 -4.72
C PHE A 9 -12.97 1.59 -5.02
N SER A 10 -14.14 2.19 -5.24
CA SER A 10 -14.27 3.62 -5.50
C SER A 10 -15.42 4.23 -4.70
N ARG A 11 -15.28 5.49 -4.29
CA ARG A 11 -16.33 6.31 -3.68
C ARG A 11 -16.74 7.39 -4.67
N LYS A 12 -18.05 7.61 -4.82
CA LYS A 12 -18.59 8.77 -5.54
C LYS A 12 -19.03 9.83 -4.53
N PHE A 13 -18.56 11.05 -4.70
CA PHE A 13 -18.96 12.21 -3.91
C PHE A 13 -20.24 12.84 -4.48
N ASN A 14 -20.92 13.65 -3.66
CA ASN A 14 -22.15 14.36 -4.07
C ASN A 14 -21.89 15.37 -5.21
N ASN A 15 -20.66 15.88 -5.33
CA ASN A 15 -20.21 16.73 -6.44
C ASN A 15 -19.93 15.94 -7.75
N GLY A 16 -20.14 14.62 -7.75
CA GLY A 16 -19.91 13.74 -8.89
C GLY A 16 -18.49 13.18 -9.01
N GLU A 17 -17.54 13.64 -8.20
CA GLU A 17 -16.17 13.16 -8.21
C GLU A 17 -16.07 11.70 -7.77
N ILE A 18 -15.17 10.95 -8.39
CA ILE A 18 -14.89 9.56 -8.04
C ILE A 18 -13.49 9.47 -7.45
N GLN A 19 -13.39 8.95 -6.23
CA GLN A 19 -12.12 8.71 -5.56
C GLN A 19 -11.90 7.21 -5.36
N HIS A 20 -10.76 6.72 -5.86
CA HIS A 20 -10.35 5.34 -5.65
C HIS A 20 -9.87 5.11 -4.22
N ARG A 21 -10.37 4.03 -3.61
CA ARG A 21 -9.95 3.52 -2.30
C ARG A 21 -8.62 2.79 -2.44
N ARG A 22 -7.53 3.55 -2.62
CA ARG A 22 -6.16 3.00 -2.76
C ARG A 22 -5.74 2.10 -1.58
N TRP A 23 -6.37 2.28 -0.42
CA TRP A 23 -6.16 1.52 0.80
C TRP A 23 -6.86 0.16 0.87
N SER A 24 -7.82 -0.10 -0.02
CA SER A 24 -8.62 -1.33 -0.05
C SER A 24 -7.96 -2.36 -0.96
N VAL A 25 -7.69 -3.55 -0.42
CA VAL A 25 -7.01 -4.64 -1.13
C VAL A 25 -7.83 -5.92 -1.00
N TYR A 26 -7.93 -6.68 -2.08
CA TYR A 26 -8.53 -8.01 -2.08
C TYR A 26 -7.46 -9.07 -1.84
N SER A 27 -7.72 -9.98 -0.89
CA SER A 27 -6.86 -11.13 -0.60
C SER A 27 -7.45 -12.40 -1.21
N ASN A 28 -6.79 -12.95 -2.25
CA ASN A 28 -7.24 -14.20 -2.88
C ASN A 28 -7.19 -15.40 -1.91
N SER A 29 -6.22 -15.45 -1.01
CA SER A 29 -6.02 -16.59 -0.10
C SER A 29 -7.13 -16.69 0.96
N GLN A 30 -7.68 -15.54 1.37
CA GLN A 30 -8.72 -15.46 2.39
C GLN A 30 -10.10 -15.11 1.82
N ASN A 31 -10.18 -14.82 0.52
CA ASN A 31 -11.40 -14.39 -0.18
C ASN A 31 -12.10 -13.22 0.54
N GLU A 32 -11.32 -12.22 0.95
CA GLU A 32 -11.79 -11.09 1.75
C GLU A 32 -11.15 -9.76 1.29
N VAL A 33 -11.86 -8.66 1.56
CA VAL A 33 -11.35 -7.30 1.36
C VAL A 33 -10.82 -6.74 2.68
N LEU A 34 -9.61 -6.22 2.67
CA LEU A 34 -8.93 -5.67 3.84
C LEU A 34 -8.43 -4.25 3.57
N CYS A 35 -8.25 -3.49 4.64
CA CYS A 35 -7.56 -2.21 4.58
C CYS A 35 -6.07 -2.40 4.87
N PHE A 36 -5.21 -2.22 3.87
CA PHE A 36 -3.78 -2.51 4.02
C PHE A 36 -3.13 -1.57 5.04
N LEU A 37 -3.52 -0.29 5.03
CA LEU A 37 -2.98 0.73 5.92
C LEU A 37 -3.31 0.43 7.38
N CYS A 38 -4.58 0.18 7.66
CA CYS A 38 -5.02 -0.11 9.02
C CYS A 38 -4.44 -1.44 9.52
N ARG A 39 -4.17 -2.40 8.63
CA ARG A 39 -3.50 -3.66 8.98
C ARG A 39 -2.00 -3.49 9.26
N HIS A 40 -1.34 -2.51 8.65
CA HIS A 40 0.10 -2.27 8.85
C HIS A 40 0.41 -1.30 9.99
N PHE A 41 -0.36 -0.21 10.10
CA PHE A 41 -0.13 0.82 11.11
C PHE A 41 -0.97 0.63 12.38
N GLY A 42 -2.07 -0.12 12.29
CA GLY A 42 -3.01 -0.29 13.39
C GLY A 42 -2.72 -1.47 14.28
N ASN A 43 -2.88 -1.25 15.59
CA ASN A 43 -3.07 -2.31 16.59
C ASN A 43 -4.57 -2.63 16.81
N SER A 44 -5.46 -2.08 15.97
CA SER A 44 -6.90 -2.14 16.22
C SER A 44 -7.49 -3.51 15.83
N GLN A 45 -8.33 -4.07 16.70
CA GLN A 45 -8.97 -5.37 16.49
C GLN A 45 -10.24 -5.30 15.63
N THR A 46 -10.41 -4.24 14.83
CA THR A 46 -11.63 -4.13 14.02
C THR A 46 -11.68 -5.26 12.97
N GLN A 47 -12.88 -5.74 12.65
CA GLN A 47 -13.06 -6.92 11.78
C GLN A 47 -12.31 -6.79 10.45
N ILE A 48 -12.36 -5.61 9.81
CA ILE A 48 -11.65 -5.32 8.54
C ILE A 48 -10.12 -5.38 8.69
N VAL A 49 -9.60 -5.08 9.88
CA VAL A 49 -8.16 -5.07 10.16
C VAL A 49 -7.64 -6.47 10.47
N GLN A 50 -8.41 -7.27 11.21
CA GLN A 50 -7.98 -8.62 11.62
C GLN A 50 -8.36 -9.74 10.65
N ARG A 51 -9.58 -9.70 10.10
CA ARG A 51 -10.18 -10.80 9.31
C ARG A 51 -10.79 -10.32 7.99
N GLY A 52 -10.45 -9.11 7.56
CA GLY A 52 -11.03 -8.51 6.36
C GLY A 52 -12.56 -8.48 6.37
N CYS A 53 -13.14 -8.38 5.18
CA CYS A 53 -14.58 -8.36 4.94
C CYS A 53 -14.90 -9.24 3.73
N CYS A 54 -15.64 -10.33 3.96
CA CYS A 54 -16.17 -11.22 2.92
C CYS A 54 -17.67 -11.03 2.67
N ASP A 55 -18.33 -10.10 3.38
CA ASP A 55 -19.72 -9.72 3.13
C ASP A 55 -19.80 -8.79 1.90
N TRP A 56 -19.73 -9.39 0.71
CA TRP A 56 -19.79 -8.70 -0.57
C TRP A 56 -21.05 -7.85 -0.75
N LYS A 57 -22.19 -8.31 -0.20
CA LYS A 57 -23.47 -7.62 -0.30
C LYS A 57 -23.45 -6.27 0.41
N HIS A 58 -22.82 -6.21 1.58
CA HIS A 58 -22.74 -4.98 2.39
C HIS A 58 -21.38 -4.29 2.31
N LEU A 59 -20.45 -4.78 1.49
CA LEU A 59 -19.07 -4.33 1.42
C LEU A 59 -18.95 -2.81 1.24
N SER A 60 -19.73 -2.21 0.33
CA SER A 60 -19.67 -0.76 0.12
C SER A 60 -20.01 0.05 1.38
N SER A 61 -21.05 -0.37 2.13
CA SER A 61 -21.45 0.30 3.38
C SER A 61 -20.43 0.09 4.49
N ILE A 62 -19.87 -1.12 4.57
CA ILE A 62 -18.81 -1.47 5.52
C ILE A 62 -17.56 -0.61 5.27
N LEU A 63 -17.11 -0.51 4.02
CA LEU A 63 -15.98 0.34 3.62
C LEU A 63 -16.28 1.82 3.87
N GLN A 64 -17.52 2.28 3.62
CA GLN A 64 -17.92 3.65 3.88
C GLN A 64 -17.88 4.01 5.36
N ARG A 65 -18.33 3.11 6.24
CA ARG A 65 -18.23 3.33 7.67
C ARG A 65 -16.76 3.31 8.13
N HIS A 66 -15.97 2.38 7.61
CA HIS A 66 -14.55 2.26 7.94
C HIS A 66 -13.75 3.51 7.56
N GLU A 67 -13.90 4.02 6.34
CA GLU A 67 -13.13 5.16 5.85
C GLU A 67 -13.43 6.47 6.62
N ASN A 68 -14.56 6.53 7.34
CA ASN A 68 -14.94 7.65 8.19
C ASN A 68 -14.49 7.49 9.66
N THR A 69 -13.79 6.41 10.02
CA THR A 69 -13.25 6.23 11.39
C THR A 69 -12.01 7.09 11.62
N LYS A 70 -11.80 7.55 12.87
CA LYS A 70 -10.66 8.41 13.23
C LYS A 70 -9.34 7.67 13.02
N GLU A 71 -9.30 6.39 13.37
CA GLU A 71 -8.14 5.52 13.22
C GLU A 71 -7.71 5.43 11.76
N HIS A 72 -8.66 5.18 10.84
CA HIS A 72 -8.38 5.14 9.41
C HIS A 72 -7.78 6.45 8.91
N MET A 73 -8.34 7.59 9.31
CA MET A 73 -7.83 8.92 8.90
C MET A 73 -6.40 9.17 9.40
N VAL A 74 -6.09 8.77 10.64
CA VAL A 74 -4.74 8.87 11.21
C VAL A 74 -3.74 8.03 10.40
N PHE A 75 -4.09 6.80 10.05
CA PHE A 75 -3.20 5.92 9.27
C PHE A 75 -3.02 6.39 7.82
N ILE A 76 -4.06 6.96 7.20
CA ILE A 76 -3.92 7.63 5.90
C ILE A 76 -2.94 8.79 5.99
N PHE A 77 -3.06 9.64 7.01
CA PHE A 77 -2.16 10.78 7.20
C PHE A 77 -0.71 10.34 7.45
N GLN A 78 -0.51 9.32 8.29
CA GLN A 78 0.83 8.74 8.54
C GLN A 78 1.44 8.19 7.25
N CYS A 79 0.67 7.45 6.45
CA CYS A 79 1.14 6.91 5.19
C CYS A 79 1.57 8.01 4.21
N ILE A 80 0.76 9.05 4.03
CA ILE A 80 1.11 10.20 3.17
C ILE A 80 2.38 10.90 3.68
N THR A 81 2.53 11.03 5.00
CA THR A 81 3.71 11.64 5.62
C THR A 81 4.97 10.83 5.33
N LEU A 82 4.90 9.49 5.49
CA LEU A 82 6.01 8.58 5.20
C LEU A 82 6.36 8.58 3.70
N GLU A 83 5.37 8.50 2.82
CA GLU A 83 5.58 8.57 1.37
C GLU A 83 6.30 9.86 0.94
N ARG A 84 5.99 10.99 1.58
CA ARG A 84 6.67 12.26 1.35
C ARG A 84 8.10 12.23 1.87
N GLY A 85 8.32 11.70 3.08
CA GLY A 85 9.66 11.54 3.65
C GLY A 85 10.59 10.75 2.74
N ILE A 86 10.15 9.58 2.27
CA ILE A 86 10.91 8.72 1.36
C ILE A 86 11.26 9.44 0.05
N LYS A 87 10.35 10.26 -0.49
CA LYS A 87 10.61 11.03 -1.73
C LYS A 87 11.63 12.16 -1.54
N HIS A 88 11.78 12.66 -0.32
CA HIS A 88 12.72 13.73 0.01
C HIS A 88 14.09 13.21 0.48
N GLU A 89 14.18 11.94 0.92
CA GLU A 89 15.46 11.26 1.08
C GLU A 89 16.09 11.06 -0.31
N LYS A 90 17.30 11.62 -0.49
CA LYS A 90 18.06 11.45 -1.74
C LYS A 90 18.30 9.95 -1.96
N PRO A 91 18.12 9.42 -3.18
CA PRO A 91 18.43 8.02 -3.44
C PRO A 91 19.91 7.79 -3.16
N ILE A 92 20.19 6.95 -2.16
CA ILE A 92 21.54 6.51 -1.78
C ILE A 92 22.19 5.68 -2.92
N GLU A 93 21.43 5.32 -3.96
CA GLU A 93 21.87 4.38 -4.99
C GLU A 93 22.83 4.93 -6.06
N LYS A 94 23.03 6.25 -6.19
CA LYS A 94 23.96 6.75 -7.23
C LYS A 94 25.45 6.67 -6.88
N GLU A 95 25.79 6.40 -5.62
CA GLU A 95 27.19 6.24 -5.18
C GLU A 95 27.60 4.76 -5.12
N SER A 96 26.69 3.85 -4.77
CA SER A 96 26.99 2.42 -4.64
C SER A 96 27.23 1.72 -5.98
N GLU A 97 26.51 2.08 -7.04
CA GLU A 97 26.73 1.52 -8.39
C GLU A 97 28.09 1.92 -8.99
N ARG A 98 28.68 3.04 -8.56
CA ARG A 98 30.02 3.46 -9.03
C ARG A 98 31.14 2.60 -8.46
N LEU A 99 30.98 2.09 -7.24
CA LEU A 99 31.98 1.26 -6.56
C LEU A 99 31.92 -0.21 -6.98
N ILE A 100 30.81 -0.68 -7.56
CA ILE A 100 30.67 -2.06 -8.05
C ILE A 100 31.20 -2.21 -9.49
N CYS A 101 31.31 -1.10 -10.23
CA CYS A 101 31.78 -1.06 -11.62
C CYS A 101 33.23 -0.58 -11.79
N GLU A 102 34.05 -0.53 -10.74
CA GLU A 102 35.51 -0.50 -10.91
C GLU A 102 36.01 -1.94 -11.10
N PRO A 103 36.47 -2.31 -12.30
CA PRO A 103 36.77 -3.69 -12.61
C PRO A 103 38.02 -4.15 -11.85
N GLN A 104 37.94 -5.32 -11.21
CA GLN A 104 39.09 -6.11 -10.79
C GLN A 104 39.90 -6.56 -12.03
N LYS A 105 40.65 -5.63 -12.64
CA LYS A 105 41.69 -5.91 -13.64
C LYS A 105 43.02 -6.15 -12.93
N HIS A 106 43.18 -7.22 -12.15
CA HIS A 106 44.53 -7.61 -11.73
C HIS A 106 44.78 -9.07 -11.31
N GLU A 107 43.91 -10.04 -11.62
CA GLU A 107 44.19 -11.45 -11.31
C GLU A 107 43.88 -12.42 -12.46
N TYR A 108 44.21 -12.02 -13.70
CA TYR A 108 44.29 -12.93 -14.85
C TYR A 108 45.71 -13.00 -15.42
N ASN A 109 46.72 -13.08 -14.54
CA ASN A 109 48.11 -13.30 -14.95
C ASN A 109 48.94 -14.08 -13.91
N PHE A 110 48.32 -15.02 -13.20
CA PHE A 110 49.06 -15.96 -12.37
C PHE A 110 48.40 -17.34 -12.32
N PHE A 111 48.34 -18.02 -13.46
CA PHE A 111 48.47 -19.48 -13.50
C PHE A 111 48.85 -19.84 -14.94
N MET A 112 50.17 -20.05 -15.14
CA MET A 112 50.68 -20.98 -16.14
C MET A 112 50.19 -22.39 -15.84
#